data_AF-A0A2V9TFQ4-F1
#
_entry.id   AF-A0A2V9TFQ4-F1
#
_cell.length_a   1.000
_cell.length_b   1.000
_cell.length_c   1.000
_cell.angle_alpha   90.00
_cell.angle_beta   90.00
_cell.angle_gamma   90.00
#
_symmetry.space_group_name_H-M   'P 1'
#
loop_
_entity.id
_entity.type
_entity.pdbx_description
1 polymer ?
#
loop_
_entity_poly.entity_id
_entity_poly.type
_entity_poly.pdbx_seq_one_letter_code
_entity_poly.pdbx_strand_id
1 'polypeptide(L)'
;LSELADYLAAGVERLARAGAVFGLFSANTPHIVFDEVQRKSAIPLLSIVRAACDRTKALGLKKIGLFGTRFTMQAAFYPDEFQRAGIAVVRPKDSEQDFIHKKYLNELLNGTFLPQTRAELLRIARRMNVEEGTESMILAGTELPLLLRDSESVDIQFLDTTEIHV
;
A
#
# COMPACT_ATOMS: atom_id res chain seq x y z
N LEU A 1 -4.54 -19.82 -3.33
CA LEU A 1 -3.33 -18.96 -3.50
C LEU A 1 -2.39 -19.52 -4.57
N SER A 2 -2.07 -20.83 -4.57
CA SER A 2 -1.24 -21.44 -5.64
C SER A 2 -1.75 -21.14 -7.06
N GLU A 3 -3.04 -21.33 -7.33
CA GLU A 3 -3.63 -21.02 -8.65
C GLU A 3 -3.45 -19.55 -9.07
N LEU A 4 -3.53 -18.61 -8.12
CA LEU A 4 -3.28 -17.20 -8.38
C LEU A 4 -1.80 -16.95 -8.72
N ALA A 5 -0.89 -17.59 -7.99
CA ALA A 5 0.54 -17.49 -8.25
C ALA A 5 0.89 -18.05 -9.64
N ASP A 6 0.32 -19.20 -10.02
CA ASP A 6 0.50 -19.81 -11.33
C ASP A 6 -0.03 -18.92 -12.46
N TYR A 7 -1.22 -18.35 -12.27
CA TYR A 7 -1.81 -17.40 -13.21
C TYR A 7 -0.92 -16.18 -13.44
N LEU A 8 -0.42 -15.57 -12.35
CA LEU A 8 0.46 -14.40 -12.43
C LEU A 8 1.82 -14.74 -13.03
N ALA A 9 2.43 -15.87 -12.64
CA ALA A 9 3.70 -16.34 -13.18
C ALA A 9 3.62 -16.59 -14.70
N ALA A 10 2.51 -17.17 -15.19
CA ALA A 10 2.28 -17.32 -16.62
C ALA A 10 2.20 -15.97 -17.36
N GLY A 11 1.67 -14.93 -16.71
CA GLY A 11 1.69 -13.56 -17.23
C GLY A 11 3.11 -13.00 -17.34
N VAL A 12 3.91 -13.17 -16.29
CA VAL A 12 5.31 -12.74 -16.26
C VAL A 12 6.15 -13.45 -17.31
N GLU A 13 5.97 -14.77 -17.49
CA GLU A 13 6.67 -15.56 -18.51
C GLU A 13 6.36 -15.05 -19.94
N ARG A 14 5.11 -14.68 -20.21
CA ARG A 14 4.74 -14.07 -21.51
C ARG A 14 5.47 -12.74 -21.73
N LEU A 15 5.59 -11.91 -20.69
CA LEU A 15 6.32 -10.63 -20.77
C LEU A 15 7.82 -10.86 -20.98
N ALA A 16 8.43 -11.82 -20.27
CA ALA A 16 9.83 -12.18 -20.45
C ALA A 16 10.12 -12.64 -21.89
N ARG A 17 9.26 -13.50 -22.46
CA ARG A 17 9.37 -13.93 -23.87
C ARG A 17 9.20 -12.79 -24.87
N ALA A 18 8.46 -11.74 -24.51
CA ALA A 18 8.33 -10.53 -25.30
C ALA A 18 9.53 -9.57 -25.17
N GLY A 19 10.56 -9.92 -24.37
CA GLY A 19 11.78 -9.15 -24.21
C GLY A 19 11.83 -8.25 -22.97
N ALA A 20 10.85 -8.35 -22.05
CA ALA A 20 10.93 -7.66 -20.78
C ALA A 20 12.13 -8.18 -19.97
N VAL A 21 12.89 -7.28 -19.35
CA VAL A 21 14.08 -7.61 -18.53
C VAL A 21 13.83 -7.49 -17.02
N PHE A 22 12.69 -6.92 -16.63
CA PHE A 22 12.13 -6.95 -15.28
C PHE A 22 10.60 -6.80 -15.38
N GLY A 23 9.90 -7.12 -14.29
CA GLY A 23 8.45 -6.95 -14.20
C GLY A 23 8.03 -6.29 -12.88
N LEU A 24 6.78 -5.86 -12.79
CA LEU A 24 6.17 -5.38 -11.56
C LEU A 24 4.67 -5.68 -11.55
N PHE A 25 4.08 -5.72 -10.36
CA PHE A 25 2.63 -5.73 -10.22
C PHE A 25 2.16 -4.32 -9.89
N SER A 26 1.43 -3.69 -10.82
CA SER A 26 0.83 -2.37 -10.63
C SER A 26 -0.47 -2.43 -9.81
N ALA A 27 -0.45 -3.22 -8.72
CA ALA A 27 -1.55 -3.45 -7.81
C ALA A 27 -1.02 -4.01 -6.49
N ASN A 28 -1.63 -3.65 -5.36
CA ASN A 28 -1.19 -4.11 -4.04
C ASN A 28 -1.56 -5.57 -3.73
N THR A 29 -2.81 -5.97 -4.00
CA THR A 29 -3.33 -7.27 -3.55
C THR A 29 -2.58 -8.48 -4.09
N PRO A 30 -2.12 -8.52 -5.37
CA PRO A 30 -1.30 -9.62 -5.89
C PRO A 30 -0.02 -9.89 -5.09
N HIS A 31 0.44 -8.95 -4.26
CA HIS A 31 1.64 -9.16 -3.45
C HIS A 31 1.48 -10.22 -2.35
N ILE A 32 0.25 -10.68 -2.06
CA ILE A 32 0.01 -11.86 -1.20
C ILE A 32 0.74 -13.12 -1.69
N VAL A 33 1.02 -13.22 -2.99
CA VAL A 33 1.76 -14.34 -3.60
C VAL A 33 3.08 -13.89 -4.26
N PHE A 34 3.57 -12.67 -3.96
CA PHE A 34 4.74 -12.09 -4.63
C PHE A 34 5.95 -13.01 -4.61
N ASP A 35 6.31 -13.52 -3.42
CA ASP A 35 7.48 -14.39 -3.24
C ASP A 35 7.36 -15.70 -4.03
N GLU A 36 6.15 -16.23 -4.18
CA GLU A 36 5.91 -17.43 -4.98
C GLU A 36 6.08 -17.16 -6.47
N VAL A 37 5.52 -16.05 -6.97
CA VAL A 37 5.67 -15.67 -8.38
C VAL A 37 7.13 -15.32 -8.69
N GLN A 38 7.82 -14.61 -7.79
CA GLN A 38 9.24 -14.28 -7.93
C GLN A 38 10.11 -15.55 -8.05
N ARG A 39 9.81 -16.63 -7.31
CA ARG A 39 10.54 -17.91 -7.43
C ARG A 39 10.31 -18.61 -8.78
N LYS A 40 9.14 -18.40 -9.39
CA LYS A 40 8.77 -18.99 -10.69
C LYS A 40 9.17 -18.10 -11.89
N SER A 41 9.53 -16.85 -11.63
CA SER A 41 9.76 -15.84 -12.66
C SER A 41 11.11 -16.03 -13.35
N ALA A 42 11.11 -15.90 -14.69
CA ALA A 42 12.33 -15.86 -15.50
C ALA A 42 13.07 -14.50 -15.43
N ILE A 43 12.43 -13.46 -14.89
CA ILE A 43 12.95 -12.09 -14.79
C ILE A 43 12.77 -11.54 -13.37
N PRO A 44 13.61 -10.59 -12.90
CA PRO A 44 13.41 -9.96 -11.60
C PRO A 44 12.08 -9.21 -11.54
N LEU A 45 11.37 -9.31 -10.40
CA LEU A 45 10.15 -8.55 -10.14
C LEU A 45 10.38 -7.47 -9.09
N LEU A 46 9.79 -6.30 -9.32
CA LEU A 46 9.77 -5.18 -8.39
C LEU A 46 8.47 -5.18 -7.60
N SER A 47 8.60 -5.17 -6.27
CA SER A 47 7.46 -5.13 -5.34
C SER A 47 7.21 -3.71 -4.86
N ILE A 48 5.97 -3.24 -5.00
CA ILE A 48 5.50 -1.97 -4.42
C ILE A 48 5.68 -1.94 -2.90
N VAL A 49 5.47 -3.08 -2.24
CA VAL A 49 5.57 -3.23 -0.78
C VAL A 49 7.03 -3.10 -0.33
N ARG A 50 7.95 -3.73 -1.06
CA ARG A 50 9.39 -3.63 -0.77
C ARG A 50 9.91 -2.24 -1.05
N ALA A 51 9.53 -1.62 -2.17
CA ALA A 51 9.89 -0.25 -2.49
C ALA A 51 9.40 0.74 -1.41
N ALA A 52 8.16 0.58 -0.95
CA ALA A 52 7.61 1.37 0.16
C ALA A 52 8.36 1.13 1.48
N CYS A 53 8.76 -0.11 1.77
CA CYS A 53 9.57 -0.46 2.94
C CYS A 53 10.95 0.20 2.89
N ASP A 54 11.64 0.10 1.76
CA ASP A 54 12.96 0.69 1.52
C ASP A 54 12.91 2.21 1.65
N ARG A 55 11.85 2.86 1.10
CA ARG A 55 11.64 4.29 1.26
C ARG A 55 11.42 4.68 2.72
N THR A 56 10.58 3.94 3.44
CA THR A 56 10.32 4.16 4.87
C THR A 56 11.62 4.04 5.68
N LYS A 57 12.44 3.03 5.38
CA LYS A 57 13.73 2.79 6.01
C LYS A 57 14.74 3.92 5.72
N ALA A 58 14.79 4.41 4.49
CA ALA A 58 15.67 5.51 4.08
C ALA A 58 15.32 6.84 4.79
N LEU A 59 14.05 7.01 5.19
CA LEU A 59 13.59 8.14 5.99
C LEU A 59 13.85 7.97 7.50
N GLY A 60 14.37 6.82 7.94
CA GLY A 60 14.66 6.55 9.35
C GLY A 60 13.43 6.22 10.21
N LEU A 61 12.26 6.11 9.60
CA LEU A 61 10.97 5.86 10.27
C LEU A 61 10.91 4.44 10.84
N LYS A 62 10.26 4.27 12.00
CA LYS A 62 10.17 3.01 12.76
C LYS A 62 8.75 2.54 12.98
N LYS A 63 7.75 3.42 12.89
CA LYS A 63 6.34 3.08 13.04
C LYS A 63 5.49 3.90 12.09
N ILE A 64 4.74 3.22 11.24
CA ILE A 64 3.97 3.83 10.14
C ILE A 64 2.53 3.30 10.13
N GLY A 65 1.57 4.15 9.79
CA GLY A 65 0.19 3.74 9.56
C GLY A 65 -0.04 3.28 8.12
N LEU A 66 -1.08 2.49 7.90
CA LEU A 66 -1.44 1.96 6.57
C LEU A 66 -2.88 2.30 6.21
N PHE A 67 -3.07 3.10 5.16
CA PHE A 67 -4.36 3.29 4.50
C PHE A 67 -4.42 2.53 3.18
N GLY A 68 -5.58 1.95 2.89
CA GLY A 68 -5.87 1.22 1.66
C GLY A 68 -7.27 0.65 1.72
N THR A 69 -7.57 -0.29 0.83
CA THR A 69 -8.79 -1.11 0.98
C THR A 69 -8.70 -1.97 2.24
N ARG A 70 -9.84 -2.44 2.76
CA ARG A 70 -9.86 -3.39 3.89
C ARG A 70 -8.99 -4.62 3.62
N PHE A 71 -9.00 -5.13 2.39
CA PHE A 71 -8.15 -6.24 1.97
C PHE A 71 -6.66 -5.93 2.15
N THR A 72 -6.23 -4.77 1.68
CA THR A 72 -4.84 -4.31 1.85
C THR A 72 -4.46 -4.11 3.31
N MET A 73 -5.32 -3.44 4.09
CA MET A 73 -5.05 -3.14 5.49
C MET A 73 -5.01 -4.40 6.37
N GLN A 74 -5.78 -5.43 6.04
CA GLN A 74 -5.84 -6.67 6.83
C GLN A 74 -4.83 -7.73 6.39
N ALA A 75 -4.37 -7.68 5.15
CA ALA A 75 -3.42 -8.64 4.63
C ALA A 75 -2.03 -8.54 5.29
N ALA A 76 -1.32 -9.67 5.32
CA ALA A 76 -0.03 -9.78 5.99
C ALA A 76 1.15 -9.19 5.19
N PHE A 77 1.01 -9.00 3.87
CA PHE A 77 2.14 -8.66 3.01
C PHE A 77 2.83 -7.33 3.34
N TYR A 78 2.10 -6.30 3.79
CA TYR A 78 2.72 -5.05 4.28
C TYR A 78 3.41 -5.26 5.64
N PRO A 79 2.71 -5.72 6.71
CA PRO A 79 3.35 -5.95 8.00
C PRO A 79 4.54 -6.92 7.96
N ASP A 80 4.44 -8.02 7.23
CA ASP A 80 5.49 -9.04 7.19
C ASP A 80 6.79 -8.48 6.58
N GLU A 81 6.69 -7.72 5.48
CA GLU A 81 7.84 -7.11 4.82
C GLU A 81 8.46 -6.02 5.70
N PHE A 82 7.64 -5.15 6.30
CA PHE A 82 8.12 -4.07 7.16
C PHE A 82 8.71 -4.58 8.48
N GLN A 83 8.15 -5.64 9.05
CA GLN A 83 8.67 -6.28 10.25
C GLN A 83 10.07 -6.86 10.02
N ARG A 84 10.34 -7.44 8.85
CA ARG A 84 11.70 -7.90 8.47
C ARG A 84 12.71 -6.75 8.43
N ALA A 85 12.26 -5.52 8.16
CA ALA A 85 13.07 -4.31 8.20
C ALA A 85 13.12 -3.63 9.60
N GLY A 86 12.44 -4.19 10.61
CA GLY A 86 12.36 -3.61 11.95
C GLY A 86 11.46 -2.37 12.03
N ILE A 87 10.44 -2.29 11.17
CA ILE A 87 9.47 -1.19 11.11
C ILE A 87 8.09 -1.74 11.47
N ALA A 88 7.41 -1.11 12.41
CA ALA A 88 6.07 -1.48 12.84
C ALA A 88 5.01 -0.86 11.91
N VAL A 89 4.09 -1.69 11.40
CA VAL A 89 2.93 -1.24 10.62
C VAL A 89 1.70 -1.22 11.53
N VAL A 90 1.13 -0.03 11.73
CA VAL A 90 -0.08 0.18 12.50
C VAL A 90 -1.27 0.26 11.55
N ARG A 91 -2.36 -0.43 11.89
CA ARG A 91 -3.60 -0.45 11.12
C ARG A 91 -4.64 0.42 11.82
N PRO A 92 -5.54 1.10 11.09
CA PRO A 92 -6.69 1.76 11.70
C PRO A 92 -7.55 0.78 12.50
N LYS A 93 -8.39 1.27 13.41
CA LYS A 93 -9.36 0.42 14.14
C LYS A 93 -10.34 -0.21 13.15
N ASP A 94 -10.97 -1.33 13.50
CA ASP A 94 -11.85 -2.06 12.57
C ASP A 94 -12.98 -1.18 11.98
N SER A 95 -13.61 -0.33 12.81
CA SER A 95 -14.63 0.62 12.35
C SER A 95 -14.08 1.69 11.39
N GLU A 96 -12.82 2.09 11.56
CA GLU A 96 -12.12 3.02 10.68
C GLU A 96 -11.75 2.35 9.36
N GLN A 97 -11.30 1.09 9.40
CA GLN A 97 -11.05 0.29 8.20
C GLN A 97 -12.32 0.13 7.36
N ASP A 98 -13.46 -0.13 8.01
CA ASP A 98 -14.76 -0.23 7.35
C ASP A 98 -15.19 1.09 6.71
N PHE A 99 -15.00 2.21 7.42
CA PHE A 99 -15.22 3.53 6.86
C PHE A 99 -14.34 3.77 5.63
N ILE A 100 -13.03 3.60 5.75
CA ILE A 100 -12.06 3.82 4.67
C ILE A 100 -12.45 2.97 3.46
N HIS A 101 -12.73 1.68 3.65
CA HIS A 101 -13.09 0.76 2.58
C HIS A 101 -14.40 1.15 1.88
N LYS A 102 -15.44 1.50 2.65
CA LYS A 102 -16.73 1.95 2.09
C LYS A 102 -16.55 3.22 1.25
N LYS A 103 -15.75 4.17 1.73
CA LYS A 103 -15.44 5.40 1.00
C LYS A 103 -14.60 5.11 -0.24
N TYR A 104 -13.63 4.22 -0.13
CA TYR A 104 -12.81 3.77 -1.25
C TYR A 104 -13.68 3.25 -2.40
N LEU A 105 -14.58 2.30 -2.10
CA LEU A 105 -15.41 1.65 -3.12
C LEU A 105 -16.51 2.55 -3.69
N ASN A 106 -17.18 3.32 -2.84
CA ASN A 106 -18.39 4.04 -3.25
C ASN A 106 -18.10 5.46 -3.74
N GLU A 107 -16.98 6.06 -3.34
CA GLU A 107 -16.63 7.44 -3.69
C GLU A 107 -15.35 7.47 -4.52
N LEU A 108 -14.24 6.97 -3.97
CA LEU A 108 -12.92 7.20 -4.54
C LEU A 108 -12.73 6.51 -5.90
N LEU A 109 -13.11 5.24 -6.02
CA LEU A 109 -13.07 4.52 -7.30
C LEU A 109 -13.97 5.14 -8.37
N ASN A 110 -15.01 5.87 -7.96
CA ASN A 110 -15.92 6.59 -8.86
C ASN A 110 -15.43 8.03 -9.14
N GLY A 111 -14.21 8.38 -8.74
CA GLY A 111 -13.65 9.73 -8.90
C GLY A 111 -14.34 10.81 -8.06
N THR A 112 -15.08 10.43 -7.02
CA THR A 112 -15.79 11.36 -6.13
C THR A 112 -14.94 11.64 -4.90
N PHE A 113 -14.45 12.88 -4.77
CA PHE A 113 -13.57 13.31 -3.68
C PHE A 113 -14.27 14.34 -2.80
N LEU A 114 -14.78 13.90 -1.65
CA LEU A 114 -15.56 14.75 -0.75
C LEU A 114 -14.70 15.34 0.38
N PRO A 115 -14.88 16.64 0.72
CA PRO A 115 -14.19 17.26 1.85
C PRO A 115 -14.41 16.55 3.19
N GLN A 116 -15.61 15.99 3.41
CA GLN A 116 -15.94 15.26 4.64
C GLN A 116 -15.17 13.93 4.74
N THR A 117 -15.04 13.21 3.62
CA THR A 117 -14.27 11.98 3.54
C THR A 117 -12.79 12.26 3.80
N ARG A 118 -12.26 13.33 3.20
CA ARG A 118 -10.90 13.83 3.47
C ARG A 118 -10.71 14.16 4.96
N ALA A 119 -11.59 14.97 5.53
CA ALA A 119 -11.51 15.38 6.93
C ALA A 119 -11.47 14.18 7.88
N GLU A 120 -12.28 13.16 7.60
CA GLU A 120 -12.33 11.95 8.42
C GLU A 120 -11.07 11.09 8.28
N LEU A 121 -10.51 10.93 7.08
CA LEU A 121 -9.21 10.25 6.90
C LEU A 121 -8.08 10.97 7.66
N LEU A 122 -8.05 12.30 7.60
CA LEU A 122 -7.08 13.10 8.35
C LEU A 122 -7.28 12.98 9.87
N ARG A 123 -8.54 12.92 10.33
CA ARG A 123 -8.85 12.67 11.74
C ARG A 123 -8.33 11.32 12.21
N ILE A 124 -8.52 10.27 11.39
CA ILE A 124 -8.00 8.91 11.67
C ILE A 124 -6.46 8.93 11.70
N ALA A 125 -5.80 9.55 10.73
CA ALA A 125 -4.34 9.65 10.69
C ALA A 125 -3.78 10.38 11.93
N ARG A 126 -4.39 11.51 12.32
CA ARG A 126 -4.01 12.25 13.55
C ARG A 126 -4.20 11.42 14.81
N ARG A 127 -5.32 10.69 14.90
CA ARG A 127 -5.55 9.76 16.01
C ARG A 127 -4.46 8.70 16.09
N MET A 128 -4.12 8.05 14.97
CA MET A 128 -3.05 7.05 14.91
C MET A 128 -1.70 7.64 15.32
N ASN A 129 -1.40 8.87 14.91
CA ASN A 129 -0.18 9.57 15.32
C ASN A 129 -0.15 9.81 16.84
N VAL A 130 -1.24 10.37 17.41
CA VAL A 130 -1.30 10.74 18.83
C VAL A 130 -1.41 9.51 19.76
N GLU A 131 -2.25 8.54 19.42
CA GLU A 131 -2.54 7.38 20.27
C GLU A 131 -1.53 6.24 20.09
N GLU A 132 -1.04 6.03 18.87
CA GLU A 132 -0.24 4.84 18.51
C GLU A 132 1.20 5.18 18.12
N GLY A 133 1.50 6.47 17.92
CA GLY A 133 2.83 6.99 17.61
C GLY A 133 3.26 6.76 16.16
N THR A 134 2.32 6.70 15.21
CA THR A 134 2.65 6.57 13.79
C THR A 134 3.32 7.84 13.27
N GLU A 135 4.52 7.71 12.70
CA GLU A 135 5.35 8.81 12.23
C GLU A 135 4.99 9.25 10.79
N SER A 136 4.42 8.32 10.01
CA SER A 136 3.93 8.59 8.66
C SER A 136 2.77 7.66 8.31
N MET A 137 2.13 7.92 7.17
CA MET A 137 1.03 7.11 6.64
C MET A 137 1.36 6.61 5.23
N ILE A 138 1.37 5.30 5.05
CA ILE A 138 1.38 4.66 3.73
C ILE A 138 0.02 4.83 3.08
N LEU A 139 0.01 5.30 1.83
CA LEU A 139 -1.16 5.36 0.96
C LEU A 139 -1.09 4.21 -0.05
N ALA A 140 -1.73 3.09 0.27
CA ALA A 140 -1.72 1.86 -0.51
C ALA A 140 -2.91 1.80 -1.50
N GLY A 141 -2.92 2.76 -2.44
CA GLY A 141 -3.83 2.82 -3.57
C GLY A 141 -3.86 4.21 -4.22
N THR A 142 -4.20 4.29 -5.51
CA THR A 142 -4.01 5.47 -6.37
C THR A 142 -4.93 6.64 -6.04
N GLU A 143 -6.09 6.38 -5.43
CA GLU A 143 -7.08 7.41 -5.15
C GLU A 143 -6.82 8.16 -3.84
N LEU A 144 -6.14 7.53 -2.87
CA LEU A 144 -5.83 8.15 -1.58
C LEU A 144 -4.91 9.38 -1.72
N PRO A 145 -3.82 9.34 -2.50
CA PRO A 145 -3.00 10.51 -2.78
C PRO A 145 -3.82 11.65 -3.40
N LEU A 146 -4.73 11.35 -4.34
CA LEU A 146 -5.58 12.38 -4.97
C LEU A 146 -6.47 13.10 -3.95
N LEU A 147 -7.01 12.38 -2.97
CA LEU A 147 -7.84 12.97 -1.90
C LEU A 147 -6.99 13.74 -0.87
N LEU A 148 -5.77 13.29 -0.60
CA LEU A 148 -4.95 13.76 0.52
C LEU A 148 -3.82 14.72 0.10
N ARG A 149 -3.57 14.93 -1.19
CA ARG A 149 -2.48 15.76 -1.73
C ARG A 149 -2.41 17.17 -1.14
N ASP A 150 -3.54 17.85 -1.00
CA ASP A 150 -3.58 19.24 -0.52
C ASP A 150 -3.65 19.33 1.02
N SER A 151 -3.21 18.29 1.73
CA SER A 151 -3.24 18.18 3.19
C SER A 151 -1.98 18.67 3.88
N GLU A 152 -1.35 19.69 3.29
CA GLU A 152 -0.22 20.43 3.87
C GLU A 152 -0.53 21.01 5.26
N SER A 153 -1.82 21.11 5.63
CA SER A 153 -2.27 21.54 6.96
C SER A 153 -2.18 20.46 8.04
N VAL A 154 -1.59 19.29 7.75
CA VAL A 154 -1.42 18.20 8.71
C VAL A 154 0.06 17.85 8.83
N ASP A 155 0.57 17.83 10.06
CA ASP A 155 1.96 17.44 10.39
C ASP A 155 2.22 15.92 10.26
N ILE A 156 1.61 15.27 9.26
CA ILE A 156 1.75 13.85 8.99
C ILE A 156 2.25 13.67 7.56
N GLN A 157 3.41 13.03 7.43
CA GLN A 157 3.96 12.68 6.13
C GLN A 157 3.16 11.54 5.50
N PHE A 158 2.75 11.70 4.25
CA PHE A 158 2.15 10.64 3.44
C PHE A 158 3.18 10.03 2.50
N LEU A 159 3.18 8.70 2.39
CA LEU A 159 4.03 7.92 1.50
C LEU A 159 3.14 7.27 0.44
N ASP A 160 3.09 7.88 -0.75
CA ASP A 160 2.37 7.33 -1.90
C ASP A 160 3.14 6.13 -2.47
N THR A 161 2.56 4.95 -2.29
CA THR A 161 3.18 3.70 -2.75
C THR A 161 3.26 3.61 -4.26
N THR A 162 2.36 4.27 -4.99
CA THR A 162 2.39 4.32 -6.45
C THR A 162 3.57 5.15 -6.91
N GLU A 163 3.73 6.37 -6.38
CA GLU A 163 4.85 7.25 -6.69
C GLU A 163 6.20 6.62 -6.32
N ILE A 164 6.28 5.91 -5.19
CA ILE A 164 7.50 5.22 -4.77
C ILE A 164 7.86 4.03 -5.69
N HIS A 165 6.89 3.45 -6.40
CA HIS A 165 7.08 2.24 -7.20
C HIS A 165 7.64 2.50 -8.61
N VAL A 166 7.52 3.73 -9.12
CA VAL A 166 7.99 4.17 -10.46
C VAL A 166 9.20 5.08 -10.37
#